data_AF-A0AA38U3V8-F1
#
_entry.id   AF-A0AA38U3V8-F1
#
_cell.length_a   1.000
_cell.length_b   1.000
_cell.length_c   1.000
_cell.angle_alpha   90.00
_cell.angle_beta   90.00
_cell.angle_gamma   90.00
#
_symmetry.space_group_name_H-M   'P 1'
#
loop_
_entity.id
_entity.type
_entity.pdbx_description
1 polymer ?
#
loop_
_entity_poly.entity_id
_entity_poly.type
_entity_poly.pdbx_seq_one_letter_code
_entity_poly.pdbx_strand_id
1 'polypeptide(L)'
;MDRIDRHEINRNILDEDFQKTATIKVWLQEGSSPIILRIHIPSYPLFSLATCPQIFDEIMQKNWTQPMATYDPVQKEWQYHTASTVREVPSSRIMAYRAIPAGITGISIQDCPGLAETISLYHSHNPLPNSVQRKRQWPAEYSYTEIVSGMRFMKELYKTGPPEAIYFTAFPDAHRYASSTFNRHKKFFDRAESLGLITPQFETDSWENFYKKNSSVTRHNSVTQSSEASATPLATETGQALSSGLPALSDMFAEDLSLDLFATLEQWQGGLENSSDFIPSQENELGIAGFDLSFLTNF
;
A
#
# COMPACT_ATOMS: atom_id res chain seq x y z
N MET A 1 -31.47 -22.42 -20.82
CA MET A 1 -31.03 -23.70 -20.22
C MET A 1 -29.68 -23.97 -20.85
N ASP A 2 -28.65 -23.62 -20.09
CA ASP A 2 -27.41 -23.10 -20.62
C ASP A 2 -26.48 -24.21 -21.10
N ARG A 3 -26.15 -24.18 -22.40
CA ARG A 3 -24.92 -24.77 -22.90
C ARG A 3 -23.77 -23.85 -22.47
N ILE A 4 -23.39 -23.92 -21.19
CA ILE A 4 -22.07 -23.42 -20.79
C ILE A 4 -21.06 -24.27 -21.57
N ASP A 5 -20.29 -23.60 -22.42
CA ASP A 5 -19.44 -24.23 -23.41
C ASP A 5 -18.30 -24.95 -22.68
N ARG A 6 -18.19 -26.29 -22.84
CA ARG A 6 -17.19 -27.10 -22.11
C ARG A 6 -15.75 -26.59 -22.32
N HIS A 7 -15.50 -25.88 -23.42
CA HIS A 7 -14.21 -25.24 -23.72
C HIS A 7 -13.89 -24.02 -22.85
N GLU A 8 -14.89 -23.33 -22.32
CA GLU A 8 -14.68 -22.20 -21.41
C GLU A 8 -14.29 -22.69 -20.02
N ILE A 9 -14.96 -23.75 -19.53
CA ILE A 9 -14.63 -24.38 -18.24
C ILE A 9 -13.19 -24.91 -18.23
N ASN A 10 -12.77 -25.63 -19.29
CA ASN A 10 -11.42 -26.17 -19.38
C ASN A 10 -10.33 -25.07 -19.43
N ARG A 11 -10.62 -23.92 -20.03
CA ARG A 11 -9.67 -22.78 -20.05
C ARG A 11 -9.51 -22.18 -18.66
N ASN A 12 -10.63 -21.95 -17.96
CA ASN A 12 -10.59 -21.40 -16.61
C ASN A 12 -9.82 -22.30 -15.62
N ILE A 13 -9.98 -23.63 -15.72
CA ILE A 13 -9.23 -24.58 -14.88
C ILE A 13 -7.73 -24.49 -15.16
N LEU A 14 -7.32 -24.47 -16.43
CA LEU A 14 -5.90 -24.36 -16.80
C LEU A 14 -5.30 -23.02 -16.37
N ASP A 15 -6.06 -21.93 -16.49
CA ASP A 15 -5.64 -20.60 -16.06
C ASP A 15 -5.49 -20.53 -14.53
N GLU A 16 -6.41 -21.16 -13.79
CA GLU A 16 -6.35 -21.25 -12.33
C GLU A 16 -5.16 -22.08 -11.85
N ASP A 17 -4.91 -23.25 -12.45
CA ASP A 17 -3.77 -24.10 -12.14
C ASP A 17 -2.43 -23.40 -12.47
N PHE A 18 -2.39 -22.69 -13.60
CA PHE A 18 -1.23 -21.90 -13.97
C PHE A 18 -0.99 -20.76 -12.96
N GLN A 19 -2.05 -20.09 -12.51
CA GLN A 19 -1.99 -19.04 -11.48
C GLN A 19 -1.44 -19.54 -10.15
N LYS A 20 -1.77 -20.78 -9.78
CA LYS A 20 -1.31 -21.42 -8.53
C LYS A 20 0.08 -22.03 -8.62
N THR A 21 0.74 -22.01 -9.78
CA THR A 21 2.08 -22.60 -9.93
C THR A 21 3.18 -21.55 -9.73
N ALA A 22 4.14 -21.84 -8.86
CA ALA A 22 5.32 -21.01 -8.62
C ALA A 22 6.63 -21.77 -8.86
N THR A 23 7.68 -21.04 -9.19
CA THR A 23 9.05 -21.53 -9.35
C THR A 23 9.87 -21.13 -8.12
N ILE A 24 10.40 -22.12 -7.41
CA ILE A 24 11.22 -21.93 -6.22
C ILE A 24 12.66 -22.23 -6.61
N LYS A 25 13.55 -21.24 -6.45
CA LYS A 25 14.99 -21.38 -6.62
C LYS A 25 15.64 -21.48 -5.24
N VAL A 26 16.40 -22.53 -4.99
CA VAL A 26 17.04 -22.76 -3.69
C VAL A 26 18.55 -22.94 -3.83
N TRP A 27 19.32 -22.10 -3.15
CA TRP A 27 20.77 -22.25 -3.02
C TRP A 27 21.10 -23.00 -1.73
N LEU A 28 21.75 -24.16 -1.83
CA LEU A 28 22.17 -24.96 -0.67
C LEU A 28 23.58 -24.61 -0.19
N GLN A 29 24.44 -24.17 -1.11
CA GLN A 29 25.85 -23.83 -0.86
C GLN A 29 26.18 -22.51 -1.57
N GLU A 30 27.11 -21.75 -1.00
CA GLU A 30 27.61 -20.51 -1.60
C GLU A 30 28.33 -20.81 -2.92
N GLY A 31 28.14 -19.93 -3.92
CA GLY A 31 28.73 -20.09 -5.25
C GLY A 31 28.15 -21.22 -6.10
N SER A 32 27.17 -21.97 -5.61
CA SER A 32 26.54 -23.08 -6.33
C SER A 32 25.32 -22.64 -7.14
N SER A 33 25.00 -23.36 -8.22
CA SER A 33 23.76 -23.14 -8.98
C SER A 33 22.53 -23.53 -8.15
N PRO A 34 21.40 -22.80 -8.27
CA PRO A 34 20.20 -23.12 -7.51
C PRO A 34 19.55 -24.42 -7.99
N ILE A 35 18.94 -25.13 -7.05
CA ILE A 35 17.93 -26.13 -7.34
C ILE A 35 16.65 -25.39 -7.72
N ILE A 36 16.05 -25.74 -8.86
CA ILE A 36 14.85 -25.08 -9.39
C ILE A 36 13.68 -26.06 -9.31
N LEU A 37 12.67 -25.72 -8.53
CA LEU A 37 11.46 -26.51 -8.33
C LEU A 37 10.24 -25.77 -8.86
N ARG A 38 9.33 -26.47 -9.52
CA ARG A 38 8.03 -25.91 -9.94
C ARG A 38 6.94 -26.57 -9.11
N ILE A 39 6.29 -25.77 -8.27
CA ILE A 39 5.40 -26.27 -7.23
C ILE A 39 4.02 -25.63 -7.41
N HIS A 40 2.99 -26.46 -7.37
CA HIS A 40 1.60 -26.02 -7.30
C HIS A 40 1.27 -25.64 -5.85
N ILE A 41 0.69 -24.46 -5.65
CA ILE A 41 0.42 -23.83 -4.36
C ILE A 41 -1.11 -23.78 -4.16
N PRO A 42 -1.70 -24.72 -3.40
CA PRO A 42 -3.15 -24.77 -3.20
C PRO A 42 -3.71 -23.53 -2.50
N SER A 43 -2.91 -22.89 -1.64
CA SER A 43 -3.27 -21.74 -0.81
C SER A 43 -2.89 -20.38 -1.40
N TYR A 44 -2.67 -20.30 -2.72
CA TYR A 44 -2.27 -19.05 -3.39
C TYR A 44 -3.18 -17.87 -2.98
N PRO A 45 -2.64 -16.68 -2.66
CA PRO A 45 -1.23 -16.27 -2.81
C PRO A 45 -0.33 -16.64 -1.62
N LEU A 46 -0.82 -17.38 -0.62
CA LEU A 46 -0.04 -17.73 0.56
C LEU A 46 0.74 -19.03 0.35
N PHE A 47 2.01 -19.03 0.75
CA PHE A 47 2.91 -20.15 0.63
C PHE A 47 3.72 -20.35 1.91
N SER A 48 3.95 -21.61 2.28
CA SER A 48 4.87 -22.01 3.34
C SER A 48 5.69 -23.19 2.86
N LEU A 49 7.00 -23.21 3.14
CA LEU A 49 7.87 -24.33 2.77
C LEU A 49 7.38 -25.64 3.41
N ALA A 50 6.74 -25.56 4.59
CA ALA A 50 6.12 -26.68 5.29
C ALA A 50 5.04 -27.42 4.46
N THR A 51 4.42 -26.71 3.52
CA THR A 51 3.38 -27.30 2.63
C THR A 51 3.96 -28.03 1.43
N CYS A 52 5.28 -28.04 1.25
CA CYS A 52 5.94 -28.69 0.12
C CYS A 52 6.85 -29.84 0.57
N PRO A 53 6.36 -31.10 0.51
CA PRO A 53 7.15 -32.28 0.89
C PRO A 53 8.43 -32.46 0.07
N GLN A 54 8.40 -32.07 -1.22
CA GLN A 54 9.56 -32.19 -2.11
C GLN A 54 10.76 -31.38 -1.60
N ILE A 55 10.52 -30.15 -1.14
CA ILE A 55 11.56 -29.31 -0.54
C ILE A 55 12.07 -29.95 0.75
N PHE A 56 11.19 -30.53 1.55
CA PHE A 56 11.59 -31.13 2.82
C PHE A 56 12.55 -32.31 2.65
N ASP A 57 12.20 -33.24 1.77
CA ASP A 57 12.98 -34.46 1.58
C ASP A 57 14.27 -34.19 0.79
N GLU A 58 14.22 -33.35 -0.25
CA GLU A 58 15.35 -33.14 -1.16
C GLU A 58 16.31 -32.04 -0.68
N ILE A 59 15.80 -30.98 -0.05
CA ILE A 59 16.57 -29.76 0.23
C ILE A 59 16.90 -29.64 1.71
N MET A 60 15.91 -29.84 2.58
CA MET A 60 16.13 -29.69 4.03
C MET A 60 16.73 -30.92 4.70
N GLN A 61 17.00 -32.01 3.97
CA GLN A 61 17.54 -33.26 4.50
C GLN A 61 16.77 -33.74 5.76
N LYS A 62 15.46 -33.55 5.75
CA LYS A 62 14.54 -33.86 6.86
C LYS A 62 14.72 -33.02 8.13
N ASN A 63 15.35 -31.85 8.05
CA ASN A 63 15.53 -30.93 9.18
C ASN A 63 14.66 -29.67 9.05
N TRP A 64 13.42 -29.72 9.57
CA TRP A 64 12.52 -28.56 9.62
C TRP A 64 13.02 -27.37 10.45
N THR A 65 14.01 -27.60 11.33
CA THR A 65 14.53 -26.56 12.24
C THR A 65 15.63 -25.72 11.59
N GLN A 66 16.13 -26.14 10.43
CA GLN A 66 17.15 -25.37 9.72
C GLN A 66 16.54 -24.03 9.25
N PRO A 67 17.12 -22.89 9.65
CA PRO A 67 16.66 -21.59 9.16
C PRO A 67 16.96 -21.46 7.67
N MET A 68 16.04 -20.82 6.96
CA MET A 68 16.23 -20.43 5.57
C MET A 68 16.14 -18.92 5.45
N ALA A 69 16.80 -18.37 4.44
CA ALA A 69 16.61 -16.98 4.07
C ALA A 69 15.85 -16.91 2.75
N THR A 70 14.94 -15.95 2.62
CA THR A 70 14.29 -15.61 1.36
C THR A 70 14.70 -14.20 0.94
N TYR A 71 15.00 -14.02 -0.33
CA TYR A 71 15.40 -12.70 -0.83
C TYR A 71 14.18 -11.81 -1.02
N ASP A 72 14.18 -10.63 -0.41
CA ASP A 72 13.21 -9.57 -0.65
C ASP A 72 13.74 -8.64 -1.75
N PRO A 73 13.13 -8.61 -2.95
CA PRO A 73 13.59 -7.76 -4.04
C PRO A 73 13.37 -6.26 -3.79
N VAL A 74 12.45 -5.89 -2.89
CA VAL A 74 12.14 -4.50 -2.55
C VAL A 74 13.21 -3.95 -1.60
N GLN A 75 13.47 -4.69 -0.52
CA GLN A 75 14.48 -4.29 0.47
C GLN A 75 15.91 -4.58 0.00
N LYS A 76 16.07 -5.44 -1.03
CA LYS A 76 17.36 -5.96 -1.50
C LYS A 76 18.15 -6.68 -0.41
N GLU A 77 17.41 -7.34 0.49
CA GLU A 77 17.96 -8.01 1.66
C GLU A 77 17.41 -9.43 1.77
N TRP A 78 18.18 -10.27 2.46
CA TRP A 78 17.78 -11.62 2.83
C TRP A 78 17.02 -11.60 4.15
N GLN A 79 15.78 -12.05 4.15
CA GLN A 79 14.95 -12.17 5.35
C GLN A 79 14.96 -13.60 5.87
N TYR A 80 15.14 -13.75 7.18
CA TYR A 80 15.26 -15.05 7.85
C TYR A 80 13.89 -15.60 8.23
N HIS A 81 13.66 -16.87 7.89
CA HIS A 81 12.39 -17.53 8.10
C HIS A 81 12.58 -18.99 8.48
N THR A 82 11.55 -19.54 9.13
CA THR A 82 11.43 -20.98 9.38
C THR A 82 10.66 -21.63 8.24
N ALA A 83 10.71 -22.95 8.13
CA ALA A 83 9.92 -23.66 7.14
C ALA A 83 8.40 -23.43 7.29
N SER A 84 7.93 -23.21 8.52
CA SER A 84 6.53 -22.91 8.85
C SER A 84 6.12 -21.46 8.60
N THR A 85 7.05 -20.56 8.27
CA THR A 85 6.71 -19.17 7.98
C THR A 85 5.85 -19.11 6.72
N VAL A 86 4.71 -18.42 6.82
CA VAL A 86 3.80 -18.16 5.68
C VAL A 86 4.21 -16.85 5.02
N ARG A 87 4.34 -16.85 3.70
CA ARG A 87 4.69 -15.68 2.89
C ARG A 87 3.74 -15.55 1.71
N GLU A 88 3.62 -14.33 1.20
CA GLU A 88 2.92 -14.09 -0.05
C GLU A 88 3.83 -14.45 -1.24
N VAL A 89 3.28 -15.15 -2.22
CA VAL A 89 3.95 -15.50 -3.47
C VAL A 89 3.95 -14.24 -4.35
N PRO A 90 5.13 -13.74 -4.75
CA PRO A 90 5.22 -12.54 -5.57
C PRO A 90 4.56 -12.76 -6.94
N SER A 91 4.16 -11.68 -7.61
CA SER A 91 3.49 -11.74 -8.92
C SER A 91 4.32 -12.42 -10.01
N SER A 92 5.65 -12.35 -9.90
CA SER A 92 6.58 -13.07 -10.77
C SER A 92 6.45 -14.59 -10.64
N ARG A 93 5.84 -15.05 -9.55
CA ARG A 93 5.74 -16.45 -9.12
C ARG A 93 7.09 -17.13 -9.01
N ILE A 94 8.16 -16.37 -8.85
CA ILE A 94 9.49 -16.90 -8.57
C ILE A 94 9.76 -16.60 -7.09
N MET A 95 10.31 -17.54 -6.35
CA MET A 95 10.77 -17.29 -4.97
C MET A 95 12.20 -17.77 -4.83
N ALA A 96 13.06 -16.94 -4.27
CA ALA A 96 14.50 -17.22 -4.11
C ALA A 96 14.82 -17.48 -2.65
N TYR A 97 15.18 -18.72 -2.34
CA TYR A 97 15.55 -19.17 -1.00
C TYR A 97 17.02 -19.56 -0.96
N ARG A 98 17.64 -19.42 0.20
CA ARG A 98 18.94 -20.03 0.46
C ARG A 98 18.93 -20.73 1.81
N ALA A 99 19.60 -21.88 1.86
CA ALA A 99 19.93 -22.51 3.13
C ALA A 99 20.97 -21.65 3.84
N ILE A 100 20.81 -21.50 5.15
CA ILE A 100 21.78 -20.77 5.97
C ILE A 100 22.62 -21.83 6.67
N PRO A 101 23.94 -21.88 6.45
CA PRO A 101 24.81 -22.73 7.25
C PRO A 101 24.61 -22.36 8.72
N ALA A 102 24.65 -23.36 9.61
CA ALA A 102 24.51 -23.15 11.05
C ALA A 102 25.65 -22.26 11.60
N GLY A 103 25.55 -20.94 11.43
CA GLY A 103 26.40 -19.95 12.08
C GLY A 103 27.22 -18.95 11.24
N ILE A 104 26.88 -18.59 9.99
CA ILE A 104 27.65 -17.57 9.21
C ILE A 104 26.66 -16.67 8.44
N THR A 105 26.58 -15.34 8.65
CA THR A 105 27.47 -14.22 8.22
C THR A 105 27.87 -14.22 6.75
N GLY A 106 26.88 -14.09 5.87
CA GLY A 106 27.07 -13.71 4.46
C GLY A 106 25.80 -13.07 3.93
N ILE A 107 25.75 -11.74 3.82
CA ILE A 107 24.58 -10.99 3.30
C ILE A 107 24.72 -10.77 1.79
N SER A 108 25.87 -11.12 1.21
CA SER A 108 26.22 -10.74 -0.16
C SER A 108 25.38 -11.46 -1.20
N ILE A 109 24.98 -10.71 -2.22
CA ILE A 109 24.30 -11.22 -3.43
C ILE A 109 25.26 -12.09 -4.26
N GLN A 110 26.58 -11.87 -4.13
CA GLN A 110 27.61 -12.55 -4.92
C GLN A 110 27.67 -14.06 -4.64
N ASP A 111 27.17 -14.49 -3.49
CA ASP A 111 27.21 -15.89 -3.06
C ASP A 111 26.16 -16.76 -3.77
N CYS A 112 25.25 -16.14 -4.55
CA CYS A 112 24.12 -16.81 -5.20
C CYS A 112 24.15 -16.56 -6.73
N PRO A 113 24.87 -17.38 -7.52
CA PRO A 113 24.92 -17.20 -8.97
C PRO A 113 23.52 -17.37 -9.58
N GLY A 114 23.17 -16.48 -10.52
CA GLY A 114 21.84 -16.42 -11.12
C GLY A 114 20.78 -15.69 -10.29
N LEU A 115 21.12 -15.20 -9.09
CA LEU A 115 20.20 -14.36 -8.33
C LEU A 115 19.93 -13.04 -9.06
N ALA A 116 20.94 -12.41 -9.67
CA ALA A 116 20.75 -11.18 -10.45
C ALA A 116 19.76 -11.36 -11.61
N GLU A 117 19.81 -12.48 -12.34
CA GLU A 117 18.82 -12.82 -13.37
C GLU A 117 17.43 -13.01 -12.76
N THR A 118 17.36 -13.68 -11.60
CA THR A 118 16.11 -13.87 -10.86
C THR A 118 15.52 -12.54 -10.40
N ILE A 119 16.37 -11.60 -9.96
CA ILE A 119 16.04 -10.21 -9.68
C ILE A 119 15.52 -9.53 -10.94
N SER A 120 16.19 -9.65 -12.08
CA SER A 120 15.68 -9.13 -13.35
C SER A 120 14.32 -9.71 -13.71
N LEU A 121 14.07 -11.00 -13.42
CA LEU A 121 12.76 -11.63 -13.63
C LEU A 121 11.70 -11.12 -12.66
N TYR A 122 12.05 -10.80 -11.41
CA TYR A 122 11.16 -10.06 -10.51
C TYR A 122 10.82 -8.69 -11.09
N HIS A 123 11.75 -8.02 -11.76
CA HIS A 123 11.51 -6.72 -12.39
C HIS A 123 10.79 -6.82 -13.74
N SER A 124 10.93 -7.94 -14.47
CA SER A 124 10.29 -8.15 -15.77
C SER A 124 8.89 -8.79 -15.67
N HIS A 125 8.67 -9.60 -14.64
CA HIS A 125 7.38 -10.17 -14.25
C HIS A 125 6.76 -9.50 -13.03
N ASN A 126 7.42 -8.48 -12.48
CA ASN A 126 6.68 -7.30 -12.07
C ASN A 126 5.89 -6.90 -13.33
N PRO A 127 4.58 -6.75 -13.26
CA PRO A 127 3.82 -6.18 -14.36
C PRO A 127 4.28 -4.73 -14.57
N LEU A 128 5.46 -4.49 -15.16
CA LEU A 128 6.17 -3.20 -15.07
C LEU A 128 6.27 -2.74 -13.58
N PRO A 129 6.77 -1.55 -13.30
CA PRO A 129 6.30 -0.78 -12.14
C PRO A 129 4.77 -0.52 -12.15
N ASN A 130 4.00 -1.13 -13.08
CA ASN A 130 2.56 -0.99 -13.36
C ASN A 130 1.67 -2.16 -12.86
N SER A 131 2.05 -2.83 -11.78
CA SER A 131 1.16 -2.75 -10.62
C SER A 131 1.58 -1.51 -9.81
N VAL A 132 1.73 -0.34 -10.45
CA VAL A 132 0.67 0.67 -10.37
C VAL A 132 -0.62 -0.10 -10.08
N GLN A 133 -0.95 -0.30 -8.79
CA GLN A 133 -2.35 -0.15 -8.42
C GLN A 133 -2.77 1.08 -9.22
N ARG A 134 -3.52 0.90 -10.33
CA ARG A 134 -3.96 2.02 -11.17
C ARG A 134 -4.38 3.06 -10.18
N LYS A 135 -3.59 4.14 -10.07
CA LYS A 135 -3.72 4.98 -8.88
C LYS A 135 -5.20 5.33 -8.86
N ARG A 136 -5.89 4.92 -7.80
CA ARG A 136 -7.31 4.64 -7.90
C ARG A 136 -7.99 5.94 -8.27
N GLN A 137 -8.91 5.86 -9.23
CA GLN A 137 -9.64 7.04 -9.65
C GLN A 137 -10.57 7.46 -8.53
N TRP A 138 -10.14 8.48 -7.81
CA TRP A 138 -10.99 9.13 -6.84
C TRP A 138 -12.21 9.78 -7.54
N PRO A 139 -13.44 9.59 -7.04
CA PRO A 139 -13.83 8.73 -5.91
C PRO A 139 -14.48 7.41 -6.36
N ALA A 140 -14.55 7.15 -7.67
CA ALA A 140 -15.35 6.08 -8.26
C ALA A 140 -14.81 4.68 -7.94
N GLU A 141 -13.48 4.55 -7.85
CA GLU A 141 -12.84 3.26 -7.60
C GLU A 141 -12.74 2.90 -6.12
N TYR A 142 -13.24 3.75 -5.21
CA TYR A 142 -13.23 3.51 -3.77
C TYR A 142 -14.55 2.92 -3.27
N SER A 143 -14.45 1.97 -2.35
CA SER A 143 -15.61 1.43 -1.65
C SER A 143 -16.19 2.46 -0.69
N TYR A 144 -17.44 2.24 -0.28
CA TYR A 144 -18.05 3.02 0.78
C TYR A 144 -17.20 3.03 2.07
N THR A 145 -16.72 1.86 2.50
CA THR A 145 -15.96 1.72 3.75
C THR A 145 -14.65 2.48 3.73
N GLU A 146 -13.90 2.42 2.62
CA GLU A 146 -12.62 3.12 2.46
C GLU A 146 -12.79 4.64 2.50
N ILE A 147 -13.84 5.17 1.86
CA ILE A 147 -14.13 6.60 1.91
C ILE A 147 -14.52 7.03 3.33
N VAL A 148 -15.36 6.26 4.02
CA VAL A 148 -15.79 6.58 5.38
C VAL A 148 -14.61 6.56 6.35
N SER A 149 -13.76 5.53 6.29
CA SER A 149 -12.57 5.43 7.14
C SER A 149 -11.58 6.55 6.83
N GLY A 150 -11.30 6.81 5.55
CA GLY A 150 -10.40 7.87 5.13
C GLY A 150 -10.90 9.26 5.52
N MET A 151 -12.19 9.57 5.32
CA MET A 151 -12.76 10.87 5.71
C MET A 151 -12.70 11.10 7.23
N ARG A 152 -12.98 10.07 8.04
CA ARG A 152 -12.83 10.16 9.51
C ARG A 152 -11.37 10.37 9.92
N PHE A 153 -10.46 9.61 9.32
CA PHE A 153 -9.03 9.76 9.54
C PHE A 153 -8.53 11.18 9.20
N MET A 154 -9.00 11.75 8.08
CA MET A 154 -8.69 13.13 7.70
C MET A 154 -9.23 14.18 8.70
N LYS A 155 -10.40 13.95 9.33
CA LYS A 155 -10.95 14.88 10.34
C LYS A 155 -10.04 15.00 11.56
N GLU A 156 -9.43 13.90 11.98
CA GLU A 156 -8.47 13.88 13.09
C GLU A 156 -7.16 14.61 12.72
N LEU A 157 -6.69 14.42 11.48
CA LEU A 157 -5.43 14.99 11.01
C LEU A 157 -5.52 16.42 10.48
N TYR A 158 -6.71 16.98 10.23
CA TYR A 158 -6.85 18.31 9.61
C TYR A 158 -6.16 19.45 10.38
N LYS A 159 -5.85 19.22 11.66
CA LYS A 159 -5.14 20.16 12.53
C LYS A 159 -3.61 20.09 12.40
N THR A 160 -3.06 19.04 11.77
CA THR A 160 -1.64 18.69 11.88
C THR A 160 -0.83 18.97 10.62
N GLY A 161 -1.43 19.34 9.49
CA GLY A 161 -0.69 19.53 8.24
C GLY A 161 -1.52 20.03 7.05
N PRO A 162 -0.90 20.16 5.88
CA PRO A 162 -1.59 20.62 4.67
C PRO A 162 -2.62 19.58 4.19
N PRO A 163 -3.79 20.01 3.68
CA PRO A 163 -4.88 19.09 3.28
C PRO A 163 -4.47 18.03 2.25
N GLU A 164 -3.55 18.35 1.34
CA GLU A 164 -3.08 17.42 0.31
C GLU A 164 -2.24 16.29 0.89
N ALA A 165 -1.32 16.58 1.82
CA ALA A 165 -0.53 15.56 2.50
C ALA A 165 -1.43 14.63 3.32
N ILE A 166 -2.41 15.20 4.02
CA ILE A 166 -3.40 14.44 4.79
C ILE A 166 -4.25 13.57 3.87
N TYR A 167 -4.65 14.08 2.71
CA TYR A 167 -5.39 13.31 1.71
C TYR A 167 -4.60 12.10 1.21
N PHE A 168 -3.33 12.27 0.84
CA PHE A 168 -2.50 11.13 0.41
C PHE A 168 -2.13 10.18 1.55
N THR A 169 -2.15 10.64 2.80
CA THR A 169 -2.02 9.76 3.97
C THR A 169 -3.28 8.91 4.16
N ALA A 170 -4.46 9.51 3.97
CA ALA A 170 -5.74 8.82 4.10
C ALA A 170 -6.06 7.89 2.91
N PHE A 171 -5.55 8.24 1.71
CA PHE A 171 -5.78 7.55 0.45
C PHE A 171 -4.45 7.36 -0.30
N PRO A 172 -3.57 6.45 0.18
CA PRO A 172 -2.22 6.27 -0.37
C PRO A 172 -2.23 5.89 -1.85
N ASP A 173 -3.26 5.17 -2.27
CA ASP A 173 -3.36 4.65 -3.64
C ASP A 173 -3.97 5.68 -4.61
N ALA A 174 -4.33 6.89 -4.16
CA ALA A 174 -5.04 7.88 -4.99
C ALA A 174 -4.15 8.46 -6.10
N HIS A 175 -4.72 8.63 -7.31
CA HIS A 175 -3.95 9.18 -8.43
C HIS A 175 -3.50 10.63 -8.25
N ARG A 176 -4.47 11.47 -7.91
CA ARG A 176 -4.35 12.93 -7.84
C ARG A 176 -5.29 13.46 -6.76
N TYR A 177 -4.88 14.56 -6.14
CA TYR A 177 -5.76 15.38 -5.33
C TYR A 177 -6.48 16.38 -6.22
N ALA A 178 -7.77 16.18 -6.45
CA ALA A 178 -8.62 17.13 -7.17
C ALA A 178 -9.48 17.89 -6.17
N SER A 179 -9.00 19.06 -5.72
CA SER A 179 -9.61 19.84 -4.61
C SER A 179 -11.12 20.05 -4.77
N SER A 180 -11.62 20.38 -5.96
CA SER A 180 -13.06 20.58 -6.21
C SER A 180 -13.88 19.30 -6.05
N THR A 181 -13.41 18.17 -6.60
CA THR A 181 -14.03 16.86 -6.45
C THR A 181 -13.98 16.40 -5.00
N PHE A 182 -12.82 16.52 -4.36
CA PHE A 182 -12.64 16.17 -2.96
C PHE A 182 -13.60 16.97 -2.06
N ASN A 183 -13.61 18.30 -2.19
CA ASN A 183 -14.47 19.16 -1.38
C ASN A 183 -15.96 18.89 -1.59
N ARG A 184 -16.38 18.54 -2.81
CA ARG A 184 -17.76 18.11 -3.09
C ARG A 184 -18.13 16.86 -2.29
N HIS A 185 -17.28 15.83 -2.35
CA HIS A 185 -17.53 14.57 -1.64
C HIS A 185 -17.38 14.71 -0.12
N LYS A 186 -16.47 15.57 0.36
CA LYS A 186 -16.34 15.94 1.77
C LYS A 186 -17.61 16.63 2.29
N LYS A 187 -18.12 17.65 1.60
CA LYS A 187 -19.39 18.33 1.98
C LYS A 187 -20.57 17.36 2.02
N PHE A 188 -20.63 16.43 1.07
CA PHE A 188 -21.64 15.38 1.08
C PHE A 188 -21.46 14.44 2.28
N PHE A 189 -20.24 13.99 2.56
CA PHE A 189 -19.92 13.14 3.71
C PHE A 189 -20.33 13.80 5.03
N ASP A 190 -19.96 15.07 5.25
CA ASP A 190 -20.29 15.82 6.47
C ASP A 190 -21.82 15.92 6.69
N ARG A 191 -22.59 16.11 5.61
CA ARG A 191 -24.07 16.11 5.68
C ARG A 191 -24.66 14.71 5.88
N ALA A 192 -24.11 13.70 5.21
CA ALA A 192 -24.57 12.33 5.35
C ALA A 192 -24.34 11.82 6.78
N GLU A 193 -23.22 12.23 7.40
CA GLU A 193 -22.91 11.92 8.79
C GLU A 193 -23.86 12.63 9.76
N SER A 194 -24.13 13.93 9.57
CA SER A 194 -25.06 14.67 10.43
C SER A 194 -26.51 14.16 10.35
N LEU A 195 -26.90 13.57 9.22
CA LEU A 195 -28.21 12.96 9.01
C LEU A 195 -28.26 11.47 9.43
N GLY A 196 -27.16 10.88 9.91
CA GLY A 196 -27.11 9.46 10.29
C GLY A 196 -27.23 8.49 9.12
N LEU A 197 -26.91 8.92 7.89
CA LEU A 197 -26.96 8.09 6.69
C LEU A 197 -25.75 7.15 6.55
N ILE A 198 -24.67 7.41 7.29
CA ILE A 198 -23.46 6.59 7.32
C ILE A 198 -23.73 5.35 8.19
N THR A 199 -24.18 4.26 7.57
CA THR A 199 -24.64 3.03 8.22
C THR A 199 -23.99 1.78 7.62
N PRO A 200 -23.82 0.69 8.38
CA PRO A 200 -23.18 -0.56 7.92
C PRO A 200 -23.88 -1.23 6.71
N GLN A 201 -25.14 -0.91 6.45
CA GLN A 201 -25.91 -1.49 5.35
C GLN A 201 -25.35 -1.19 3.94
N PHE A 202 -24.38 -0.28 3.83
CA PHE A 202 -23.72 0.09 2.56
C PHE A 202 -22.27 -0.43 2.45
N GLU A 203 -21.80 -1.30 3.36
CA GLU A 203 -20.40 -1.76 3.37
C GLU A 203 -19.93 -2.41 2.06
N THR A 204 -20.84 -3.07 1.34
CA THR A 204 -20.56 -3.71 0.04
C THR A 204 -20.76 -2.78 -1.16
N ASP A 205 -21.31 -1.58 -0.96
CA ASP A 205 -21.59 -0.64 -2.04
C ASP A 205 -20.31 0.12 -2.46
N SER A 206 -20.21 0.44 -3.75
CA SER A 206 -19.26 1.46 -4.20
C SER A 206 -19.67 2.83 -3.66
N TRP A 207 -18.70 3.70 -3.41
CA TRP A 207 -19.00 5.05 -2.94
C TRP A 207 -19.87 5.84 -3.93
N GLU A 208 -19.68 5.63 -5.23
CA GLU A 208 -20.48 6.30 -6.25
C GLU A 208 -21.96 5.89 -6.19
N ASN A 209 -22.24 4.61 -5.91
CA ASN A 209 -23.61 4.12 -5.73
C ASN A 209 -24.25 4.71 -4.47
N PHE A 210 -23.52 4.72 -3.35
CA PHE A 210 -23.96 5.35 -2.11
C PHE A 210 -24.26 6.85 -2.31
N TYR A 211 -23.34 7.57 -2.97
CA TYR A 211 -23.49 8.98 -3.30
C TYR A 211 -24.73 9.24 -4.16
N LYS A 212 -24.92 8.49 -5.24
CA LYS A 212 -26.09 8.64 -6.13
C LYS A 212 -27.41 8.41 -5.38
N LYS A 213 -27.51 7.32 -4.59
CA LYS A 213 -28.71 6.97 -3.81
C LYS A 213 -29.10 8.05 -2.80
N ASN A 214 -28.14 8.72 -2.17
CA ASN A 214 -28.39 9.64 -1.05
C ASN A 214 -28.20 11.13 -1.39
N SER A 215 -27.76 11.45 -2.62
CA SER A 215 -27.51 12.84 -3.04
C SER A 215 -28.77 13.71 -3.08
N SER A 216 -29.96 13.14 -3.32
CA SER A 216 -31.23 13.87 -3.28
C SER A 216 -31.63 14.22 -1.84
N VAL A 217 -31.55 13.25 -0.92
CA VAL A 217 -31.87 13.41 0.50
C VAL A 217 -31.03 14.54 1.12
N THR A 218 -29.73 14.56 0.81
CA THR A 218 -28.79 15.58 1.32
C THR A 218 -28.97 16.97 0.70
N ARG A 219 -29.70 17.12 -0.42
CA ARG A 219 -30.03 18.43 -1.03
C ARG A 219 -31.29 19.05 -0.45
N HIS A 220 -32.33 18.25 -0.18
CA HIS A 220 -33.61 18.78 0.30
C HIS A 220 -33.51 19.32 1.73
N ASN A 221 -32.69 18.69 2.60
CA ASN A 221 -32.56 19.13 3.99
C ASN A 221 -31.79 20.46 4.16
N SER A 222 -31.02 20.93 3.17
CA SER A 222 -30.33 22.23 3.28
C SER A 222 -31.24 23.44 3.09
N VAL A 223 -32.42 23.26 2.47
CA VAL A 223 -33.35 24.36 2.23
C VAL A 223 -34.21 24.64 3.47
N THR A 224 -34.59 23.60 4.21
CA THR A 224 -35.46 23.74 5.38
C THR A 224 -34.76 24.37 6.58
N GLN A 225 -33.47 24.09 6.80
CA GLN A 225 -32.74 24.67 7.94
C GLN A 225 -32.46 26.17 7.82
N SER A 226 -32.45 26.71 6.60
CA SER A 226 -32.15 28.13 6.38
C SER A 226 -33.36 29.05 6.57
N SER A 227 -34.59 28.52 6.66
CA SER A 227 -35.80 29.34 6.82
C SER A 227 -36.36 29.39 8.25
N GLU A 228 -35.82 28.59 9.18
CA GLU A 228 -36.31 28.53 10.57
C GLU A 228 -35.49 29.40 11.54
N ALA A 229 -34.37 29.98 11.11
CA ALA A 229 -33.50 30.82 11.93
C ALA A 229 -33.89 32.32 11.99
N SER A 230 -34.97 32.74 11.30
CA SER A 230 -35.40 34.16 11.25
C SER A 230 -36.74 34.46 11.93
N ALA A 231 -37.28 33.52 12.71
CA ALA A 231 -38.44 33.82 13.55
C ALA A 231 -37.98 34.22 14.97
N THR A 232 -37.56 35.48 15.11
CA THR A 232 -37.38 36.11 16.42
C THR A 232 -38.76 36.25 17.08
N PRO A 233 -39.05 35.61 18.23
CA PRO A 233 -40.23 35.95 19.00
C PRO A 233 -40.02 37.35 19.59
N LEU A 234 -40.81 38.31 19.12
CA LEU A 234 -40.95 39.65 19.67
C LEU A 234 -41.48 39.55 21.11
N ALA A 235 -40.57 39.41 22.08
CA ALA A 235 -40.88 39.52 23.50
C ALA A 235 -40.79 40.98 23.93
N THR A 236 -41.90 41.45 24.48
CA THR A 236 -42.13 42.77 25.08
C THR A 236 -41.07 43.10 26.14
N GLU A 237 -40.31 44.17 25.91
CA GLU A 237 -39.47 44.80 26.94
C GLU A 237 -40.33 45.61 27.91
N THR A 238 -40.09 45.42 29.21
CA THR A 238 -40.28 46.45 30.23
C THR A 238 -39.11 46.36 31.21
N GLY A 239 -38.23 47.37 31.19
CA GLY A 239 -37.61 47.90 32.41
C GLY A 239 -36.19 47.47 32.78
N GLN A 240 -35.28 48.46 32.65
CA GLN A 240 -34.22 48.84 33.61
C GLN A 240 -32.88 48.08 33.66
N ALA A 241 -31.91 48.70 32.98
CA ALA A 241 -30.55 49.07 33.39
C ALA A 241 -29.92 48.46 34.67
N LEU A 242 -28.72 47.85 34.53
CA LEU A 242 -27.42 48.43 34.94
C LEU A 242 -26.25 47.42 34.76
N SER A 243 -25.28 47.82 33.93
CA SER A 243 -23.81 47.72 34.08
C SER A 243 -23.16 46.52 34.80
N SER A 244 -22.48 45.67 34.03
CA SER A 244 -21.07 45.19 34.15
C SER A 244 -20.97 43.90 33.31
N GLY A 245 -19.99 43.63 32.44
CA GLY A 245 -18.60 44.03 32.40
C GLY A 245 -17.75 42.75 32.27
N LEU A 246 -17.86 42.00 31.17
CA LEU A 246 -16.96 40.89 30.80
C LEU A 246 -16.92 40.71 29.26
N PRO A 247 -15.74 40.48 28.64
CA PRO A 247 -15.61 40.36 27.19
C PRO A 247 -16.05 38.97 26.69
N ALA A 248 -16.90 38.97 25.68
CA ALA A 248 -17.34 37.76 24.97
C ALA A 248 -16.24 37.27 24.03
N LEU A 249 -15.84 36.01 24.22
CA LEU A 249 -15.17 35.18 23.23
C LEU A 249 -16.22 34.72 22.20
N SER A 250 -16.47 35.54 21.18
CA SER A 250 -17.30 35.14 20.04
C SER A 250 -16.99 36.01 18.82
N ASP A 251 -15.78 35.87 18.27
CA ASP A 251 -15.45 36.35 16.94
C ASP A 251 -14.25 35.56 16.39
N MET A 252 -14.52 34.33 15.94
CA MET A 252 -13.67 33.63 14.98
C MET A 252 -14.58 32.73 14.13
N PHE A 253 -14.31 32.71 12.83
CA PHE A 253 -15.06 32.06 11.74
C PHE A 253 -16.12 32.90 11.02
N ALA A 254 -15.74 34.12 10.64
CA ALA A 254 -16.08 34.62 9.32
C ALA A 254 -14.81 34.56 8.46
N GLU A 255 -14.63 33.48 7.71
CA GLU A 255 -13.76 33.49 6.53
C GLU A 255 -14.62 33.32 5.29
N ASP A 256 -15.09 34.46 4.81
CA ASP A 256 -15.34 34.72 3.41
C ASP A 256 -14.13 35.50 2.90
N LEU A 257 -13.15 34.83 2.30
CA LEU A 257 -12.18 35.48 1.43
C LEU A 257 -11.65 34.53 0.34
N SER A 258 -11.86 34.99 -0.89
CA SER A 258 -10.85 35.09 -1.93
C SER A 258 -10.60 33.88 -2.84
N LEU A 259 -11.39 33.85 -3.91
CA LEU A 259 -10.88 33.60 -5.26
C LEU A 259 -9.87 34.71 -5.61
N ASP A 260 -8.57 34.52 -5.31
CA ASP A 260 -7.45 35.18 -6.00
C ASP A 260 -6.09 34.65 -5.51
N LEU A 261 -5.80 33.38 -5.84
CA LEU A 261 -4.44 32.84 -5.68
C LEU A 261 -4.11 31.85 -6.82
N PHE A 262 -4.13 32.33 -8.06
CA PHE A 262 -3.68 31.56 -9.24
C PHE A 262 -2.67 32.32 -10.12
N ALA A 263 -1.87 33.21 -9.54
CA ALA A 263 -0.87 34.00 -10.29
C ALA A 263 0.57 33.90 -9.75
N THR A 264 0.94 32.85 -9.00
CA THR A 264 2.34 32.70 -8.55
C THR A 264 2.77 31.25 -8.40
N LEU A 265 2.55 30.43 -9.44
CA LEU A 265 3.08 29.07 -9.49
C LEU A 265 3.64 28.69 -10.88
N GLU A 266 4.21 29.67 -11.59
CA GLU A 266 4.96 29.45 -12.85
C GLU A 266 6.42 29.91 -12.76
N GLN A 267 7.02 29.93 -11.57
CA GLN A 267 8.41 30.35 -11.41
C GLN A 267 9.23 29.43 -10.49
N TRP A 268 9.04 28.11 -10.61
CA TRP A 268 9.90 27.11 -9.94
C TRP A 268 10.09 25.82 -10.75
N GLN A 269 10.11 25.91 -12.09
CA GLN A 269 10.46 24.80 -13.00
C GLN A 269 11.60 25.19 -13.96
N GLY A 270 12.73 25.64 -13.42
CA GLY A 270 13.94 25.85 -14.21
C GLY A 270 15.19 25.69 -13.37
N GLY A 271 15.86 24.54 -13.50
CA GLY A 271 17.23 24.38 -12.99
C GLY A 271 17.50 23.03 -12.32
N LEU A 272 17.46 21.94 -13.09
CA LEU A 272 18.14 20.69 -12.74
C LEU A 272 18.61 20.02 -14.04
N GLU A 273 19.51 20.69 -14.73
CA GLU A 273 20.40 20.06 -15.72
C GLU A 273 21.85 20.35 -15.31
N ASN A 274 22.69 19.32 -15.37
CA ASN A 274 24.15 19.30 -15.27
C ASN A 274 24.79 19.42 -13.87
N SER A 275 25.01 18.26 -13.25
CA SER A 275 26.24 18.01 -12.47
C SER A 275 26.59 16.52 -12.56
N SER A 276 27.13 16.12 -13.70
CA SER A 276 28.13 15.06 -13.76
C SER A 276 29.46 15.72 -13.38
N ASP A 277 30.03 15.35 -12.23
CA ASP A 277 31.47 15.36 -11.94
C ASP A 277 31.69 15.35 -10.43
N PHE A 278 31.81 14.15 -9.82
CA PHE A 278 32.78 13.94 -8.74
C PHE A 278 32.99 12.45 -8.47
N ILE A 279 34.13 11.92 -8.90
CA ILE A 279 34.71 10.66 -8.43
C ILE A 279 35.87 11.02 -7.51
N PRO A 280 35.87 10.59 -6.25
CA PRO A 280 37.11 10.36 -5.53
C PRO A 280 37.33 8.85 -5.35
N SER A 281 38.30 8.34 -6.10
CA SER A 281 38.97 7.08 -5.81
C SER A 281 39.63 7.17 -4.43
N GLN A 282 39.29 6.27 -3.53
CA GLN A 282 40.19 5.91 -2.44
C GLN A 282 40.45 4.40 -2.48
N GLU A 283 41.66 4.11 -2.92
CA GLU A 283 42.37 2.87 -2.63
C GLU A 283 42.58 2.80 -1.11
N ASN A 284 42.04 1.77 -0.48
CA ASN A 284 42.50 1.31 0.82
C ASN A 284 43.02 -0.10 0.65
N GLU A 285 44.32 -0.19 0.38
CA GLU A 285 45.12 -1.37 0.67
C GLU A 285 45.16 -1.58 2.18
N LEU A 286 44.52 -2.63 2.66
CA LEU A 286 44.85 -3.24 3.94
C LEU A 286 45.03 -4.73 3.72
N GLY A 287 46.29 -5.12 3.54
CA GLY A 287 46.71 -6.50 3.64
C GLY A 287 46.66 -6.96 5.10
N ILE A 288 46.00 -8.09 5.35
CA ILE A 288 46.22 -8.90 6.55
C ILE A 288 46.15 -10.39 6.18
N ALA A 289 47.32 -11.03 6.35
CA ALA A 289 47.62 -12.41 6.71
C ALA A 289 46.82 -13.57 6.08
N GLY A 290 47.55 -14.39 5.32
CA GLY A 290 47.13 -15.72 4.91
C GLY A 290 46.86 -16.64 6.10
N PHE A 291 45.69 -17.27 6.06
CA PHE A 291 45.36 -18.43 6.88
C PHE A 291 45.63 -19.69 6.05
N ASP A 292 46.61 -20.45 6.49
CA ASP A 292 46.94 -21.79 6.00
C ASP A 292 45.87 -22.78 6.49
N LEU A 293 45.16 -23.40 5.55
CA LEU A 293 44.13 -24.43 5.80
C LEU A 293 44.67 -25.83 5.44
N SER A 294 45.90 -26.14 5.82
CA SER A 294 46.45 -27.50 5.78
C SER A 294 46.10 -28.33 7.03
N PHE A 295 44.86 -28.30 7.49
CA PHE A 295 44.34 -29.30 8.42
C PHE A 295 42.88 -29.55 8.12
N LEU A 296 42.59 -30.62 7.37
CA LEU A 296 41.41 -31.49 7.49
C LEU A 296 41.52 -32.59 6.42
N THR A 297 42.41 -33.55 6.66
CA THR A 297 42.26 -34.92 6.17
C THR A 297 42.01 -35.81 7.38
N ASN A 298 41.06 -36.74 7.22
CA ASN A 298 40.53 -37.70 8.19
C ASN A 298 39.34 -37.16 9.02
N PHE A 299 38.13 -37.34 8.50
CA PHE A 299 37.19 -38.36 8.96
C PHE A 299 36.11 -38.59 7.90
#